data_AF-A0A919I150-F1
#
_entry.id   AF-A0A919I150-F1
#
_cell.length_a   1.000
_cell.length_b   1.000
_cell.length_c   1.000
_cell.angle_alpha   90.00
_cell.angle_beta   90.00
_cell.angle_gamma   90.00
#
_symmetry.space_group_name_H-M   'P 1'
#
loop_
_entity.id
_entity.type
_entity.pdbx_description
1 polymer ?
#
loop_
_entity_poly.entity_id
_entity_poly.type
_entity_poly.pdbx_seq_one_letter_code
_entity_poly.pdbx_strand_id
1 'polypeptide(L)'
;MMFDEVTASNLIVVDMQGKVVAGDAPANSAGFTIHSAVHMAREDAHCVIHTHTLPGMAVAACEDGLLQLNQISTEFYQRVGYHPYEGVAFDLDERARIQRSLGNNIAMILQSHGLLSVGRTVADAFISCTT
;
A
#
# COMPACT_ATOMS: atom_id res chain seq x y z
N MET A 1 4.98 9.34 16.56
CA MET A 1 3.84 8.51 17.00
C MET A 1 4.09 7.11 16.49
N MET A 2 4.01 6.13 17.38
CA MET A 2 4.06 4.70 17.05
C MET A 2 2.64 4.20 16.76
N PHE A 3 2.52 3.01 16.13
CA PHE A 3 1.21 2.48 15.71
C PHE A 3 0.25 2.21 16.89
N ASP A 4 0.77 1.85 18.06
CA ASP A 4 0.03 1.58 19.30
C ASP A 4 -0.46 2.87 20.01
N GLU A 5 0.02 4.03 19.58
CA GLU A 5 -0.42 5.35 20.08
C GLU A 5 -1.53 5.96 19.21
N VAL A 6 -1.88 5.33 18.09
CA VAL A 6 -2.91 5.82 17.16
C VAL A 6 -4.30 5.63 17.78
N THR A 7 -5.12 6.66 17.69
CA THR A 7 -6.52 6.67 18.13
C THR A 7 -7.39 7.31 17.05
N ALA A 8 -8.69 7.06 17.08
CA ALA A 8 -9.61 7.70 16.12
C ALA A 8 -9.49 9.24 16.12
N SER A 9 -9.24 9.83 17.29
CA SER A 9 -9.18 11.30 17.47
C SER A 9 -7.86 11.93 17.04
N ASN A 10 -6.78 11.16 16.83
CA ASN A 10 -5.48 11.69 16.44
C ASN A 10 -5.11 11.41 14.98
N LEU A 11 -6.04 10.83 14.20
CA LEU A 11 -5.92 10.72 12.75
C LEU A 11 -5.90 12.10 12.10
N ILE A 12 -5.15 12.21 11.01
CA ILE A 12 -5.15 13.38 10.15
C ILE A 12 -6.00 13.13 8.92
N VAL A 13 -6.61 14.18 8.39
CA VAL A 13 -7.28 14.16 7.08
C VAL A 13 -6.40 14.91 6.10
N VAL A 14 -6.09 14.28 4.98
CA VAL A 14 -5.21 14.81 3.94
C VAL A 14 -6.00 14.88 2.64
N ASP A 15 -5.91 16.00 1.93
CA ASP A 15 -6.52 16.14 0.61
C ASP A 15 -5.69 15.46 -0.51
N MET A 16 -6.21 15.46 -1.73
CA MET A 16 -5.54 14.84 -2.89
C MET A 16 -4.26 15.57 -3.32
N GLN A 17 -3.96 16.74 -2.74
CA GLN A 17 -2.73 17.50 -2.97
C GLN A 17 -1.68 17.26 -1.87
N GLY A 18 -2.01 16.49 -0.82
CA GLY A 18 -1.10 16.16 0.27
C GLY A 18 -1.12 17.16 1.41
N LYS A 19 -2.08 18.08 1.40
CA LYS A 19 -2.24 19.07 2.45
C LYS A 19 -3.12 18.50 3.56
N VAL A 20 -2.67 18.66 4.80
CA VAL A 20 -3.47 18.34 6.00
C VAL A 20 -4.61 19.35 6.12
N VAL A 21 -5.85 18.86 6.15
CA VAL A 21 -7.08 19.67 6.28
C VAL A 21 -7.77 19.50 7.63
N ALA A 22 -7.42 18.45 8.39
CA ALA A 22 -7.85 18.27 9.78
C ALA A 22 -6.81 17.44 10.57
N GLY A 23 -6.71 17.69 11.88
CA GLY A 23 -5.72 17.10 12.78
C GLY A 23 -4.43 17.92 12.89
N ASP A 24 -3.61 17.59 13.88
CA ASP A 24 -2.44 18.42 14.28
C ASP A 24 -1.08 17.81 13.88
N ALA A 25 -1.06 16.58 13.37
CA ALA A 25 0.17 15.90 12.97
C ALA A 25 0.54 16.18 11.50
N PRO A 26 1.84 16.16 11.15
CA PRO A 26 2.26 16.29 9.77
C PRO A 26 1.96 15.00 8.97
N ALA A 27 1.61 15.15 7.70
CA ALA A 27 1.53 14.02 6.78
C ALA A 27 2.94 13.50 6.45
N ASN A 28 3.09 12.19 6.29
CA ASN A 28 4.29 11.58 5.74
C ASN A 28 4.23 11.70 4.21
N SER A 29 5.13 12.48 3.61
CA SER A 29 5.17 12.71 2.15
C SER A 29 5.39 11.43 1.35
N ALA A 30 6.30 10.55 1.79
CA ALA A 30 6.57 9.29 1.10
C ALA A 30 5.35 8.35 1.16
N GLY A 31 4.74 8.23 2.33
CA GLY A 31 3.49 7.47 2.48
C GLY A 31 2.36 8.07 1.62
N PHE A 32 2.26 9.40 1.58
CA PHE A 32 1.26 10.07 0.78
C PHE A 32 1.39 9.77 -0.71
N THR A 33 2.60 9.76 -1.29
CA THR A 33 2.80 9.43 -2.72
C THR A 33 2.14 8.10 -3.11
N ILE A 34 2.40 7.05 -2.33
CA ILE A 34 1.88 5.69 -2.59
C ILE A 34 0.36 5.65 -2.39
N HIS A 35 -0.14 6.12 -1.25
CA HIS A 35 -1.58 6.04 -0.94
C HIS A 35 -2.41 6.90 -1.89
N SER A 36 -1.94 8.12 -2.22
CA SER A 36 -2.61 8.99 -3.19
C SER A 36 -2.64 8.39 -4.59
N ALA A 37 -1.56 7.72 -5.03
CA ALA A 37 -1.55 7.02 -6.32
C ALA A 37 -2.73 6.04 -6.43
N VAL A 38 -2.92 5.21 -5.40
CA VAL A 38 -3.95 4.16 -5.38
C VAL A 38 -5.35 4.78 -5.30
N HIS A 39 -5.60 5.70 -4.36
CA HIS A 39 -6.92 6.33 -4.21
C HIS A 39 -7.34 7.15 -5.43
N MET A 40 -6.39 7.76 -6.15
CA MET A 40 -6.68 8.52 -7.38
C MET A 40 -7.02 7.63 -8.57
N ALA A 41 -6.53 6.38 -8.60
CA ALA A 41 -6.78 5.46 -9.72
C ALA A 41 -8.01 4.58 -9.51
N ARG A 42 -8.45 4.37 -8.28
CA ARG A 42 -9.47 3.38 -7.93
C ARG A 42 -10.51 3.93 -6.97
N GLU A 43 -11.72 4.09 -7.47
CA GLU A 43 -12.88 4.50 -6.66
C GLU A 43 -13.23 3.46 -5.60
N ASP A 44 -12.96 2.18 -5.83
CA ASP A 44 -13.27 1.10 -4.90
C ASP A 44 -12.16 0.83 -3.86
N ALA A 45 -11.04 1.55 -3.94
CA ALA A 45 -9.94 1.49 -2.99
C ALA A 45 -10.21 2.40 -1.79
N HIS A 46 -11.19 2.06 -0.95
CA HIS A 46 -11.52 2.87 0.23
C HIS A 46 -10.48 2.75 1.36
N CYS A 47 -9.72 1.66 1.40
CA CYS A 47 -8.62 1.47 2.34
C CYS A 47 -7.40 0.90 1.61
N VAL A 48 -6.23 1.43 1.95
CA VAL A 48 -4.93 0.96 1.47
C VAL A 48 -4.06 0.75 2.70
N ILE A 49 -3.45 -0.43 2.82
CA ILE A 49 -2.52 -0.75 3.92
C ILE A 49 -1.19 -1.11 3.31
N HIS A 50 -0.14 -0.43 3.76
CA HIS A 50 1.24 -0.64 3.35
C HIS A 50 2.09 -1.07 4.55
N THR A 51 2.90 -2.11 4.39
CA THR A 51 3.70 -2.67 5.49
C THR A 51 5.10 -3.07 5.07
N HIS A 52 6.02 -2.97 6.04
CA HIS A 52 7.41 -3.43 5.98
C HIS A 52 7.64 -4.57 6.97
N THR A 53 6.83 -5.64 6.89
CA THR A 53 7.06 -6.83 7.71
C THR A 53 8.29 -7.58 7.22
N LEU A 54 9.05 -8.21 8.13
CA LEU A 54 10.20 -9.04 7.74
C LEU A 54 9.88 -10.09 6.66
N PRO A 55 8.83 -10.94 6.81
CA PRO A 55 8.49 -11.90 5.76
C PRO A 55 8.03 -11.24 4.46
N GLY A 56 7.27 -10.15 4.55
CA GLY A 56 6.79 -9.42 3.37
C GLY A 56 7.93 -8.80 2.57
N MET A 57 8.88 -8.15 3.24
CA MET A 57 10.08 -7.61 2.59
C MET A 57 10.97 -8.71 2.00
N ALA A 58 11.07 -9.87 2.66
CA ALA A 58 11.83 -10.99 2.13
C ALA A 58 11.25 -11.49 0.81
N VAL A 59 9.93 -11.68 0.72
CA VAL A 59 9.24 -12.03 -0.53
C VAL A 59 9.38 -10.91 -1.57
N ALA A 60 9.26 -9.65 -1.16
CA ALA A 60 9.41 -8.50 -2.07
C ALA A 60 10.82 -8.36 -2.66
N ALA A 61 11.84 -8.95 -2.03
CA ALA A 61 13.20 -8.97 -2.52
C ALA A 61 13.50 -10.17 -3.45
N CYS A 62 12.61 -11.16 -3.53
CA CYS A 62 12.78 -12.32 -4.42
C CYS A 62 12.38 -11.99 -5.86
N GLU A 63 13.18 -12.45 -6.83
CA GLU A 63 12.91 -12.26 -8.27
C GLU A 63 11.55 -12.86 -8.68
N ASP A 64 11.23 -14.06 -8.17
CA ASP A 64 9.96 -14.74 -8.45
C ASP A 64 8.76 -14.16 -7.67
N GLY A 65 8.99 -13.24 -6.72
CA GLY A 65 7.94 -12.63 -5.91
C GLY A 65 7.12 -13.65 -5.09
N LEU A 66 5.79 -13.49 -5.09
CA LEU A 66 4.89 -14.38 -4.36
C LEU A 66 4.67 -15.69 -5.13
N LEU A 67 5.30 -16.76 -4.63
CA LEU A 67 5.09 -18.13 -5.11
C LEU A 67 3.78 -18.72 -4.58
N GLN A 68 3.10 -19.51 -5.40
CA GLN A 68 1.91 -20.28 -5.01
C GLN A 68 2.31 -21.58 -4.31
N LEU A 69 2.66 -21.50 -3.04
CA LEU A 69 3.18 -22.65 -2.27
C LEU A 69 2.15 -23.25 -1.31
N ASN A 70 1.10 -22.51 -0.98
CA ASN A 70 0.08 -22.94 -0.03
C ASN A 70 -1.29 -22.31 -0.35
N GLN A 71 -2.33 -22.78 0.34
CA GLN A 71 -3.70 -22.31 0.14
C GLN A 71 -3.84 -20.79 0.20
N ILE A 72 -3.16 -20.14 1.15
CA ILE A 72 -3.26 -18.69 1.36
C ILE A 72 -2.64 -17.94 0.17
N SER A 73 -1.43 -18.32 -0.24
CA SER A 73 -0.79 -17.71 -1.42
C SER A 73 -1.61 -17.88 -2.72
N THR A 74 -2.42 -18.94 -2.81
CA THR A 74 -3.31 -19.18 -3.94
C THR A 74 -4.47 -18.18 -4.00
N GLU A 75 -4.92 -17.61 -2.88
CA GLU A 75 -5.98 -16.57 -2.86
C GLU A 75 -5.58 -15.30 -3.63
N PHE A 76 -4.27 -15.11 -3.80
CA PHE A 76 -3.63 -14.00 -4.50
C PHE A 76 -3.25 -14.33 -5.95
N TYR A 77 -3.57 -15.52 -6.45
CA TYR A 77 -3.23 -15.92 -7.82
C TYR A 77 -3.81 -14.95 -8.86
N GLN A 78 -2.93 -14.38 -9.71
CA GLN A 78 -3.28 -13.36 -10.71
C GLN A 78 -3.96 -12.11 -10.13
N ARG A 79 -3.71 -11.81 -8.85
CA ARG A 79 -4.32 -10.69 -8.13
C ARG A 79 -3.29 -9.81 -7.40
N VAL A 80 -2.02 -9.94 -7.79
CA VAL A 80 -0.88 -9.19 -7.25
C VAL A 80 -0.22 -8.38 -8.36
N GLY A 81 -0.18 -7.07 -8.17
CA GLY A 81 0.64 -6.17 -8.97
C GLY A 81 2.10 -6.20 -8.52
N TYR A 82 3.02 -5.85 -9.41
CA TYR A 82 4.44 -5.72 -9.09
C TYR A 82 4.94 -4.34 -9.52
N HIS A 83 5.59 -3.64 -8.61
CA HIS A 83 6.17 -2.32 -8.87
C HIS A 83 7.68 -2.36 -8.62
N PRO A 84 8.50 -2.00 -9.64
CA PRO A 84 9.94 -1.87 -9.46
C PRO A 84 10.32 -0.88 -8.38
N TYR A 85 11.46 -1.12 -7.72
CA TYR A 85 12.00 -0.16 -6.77
C TYR A 85 12.55 1.08 -7.48
N GLU A 86 12.06 2.26 -7.10
CA GLU A 86 12.50 3.54 -7.68
C GLU A 86 13.25 4.43 -6.67
N GLY A 87 13.49 3.92 -5.45
CA GLY A 87 14.07 4.69 -4.34
C GLY A 87 13.02 5.04 -3.29
N VAL A 88 13.26 6.11 -2.54
CA VAL A 88 12.27 6.60 -1.56
C VAL A 88 11.19 7.39 -2.32
N ALA A 89 9.92 7.07 -2.04
CA ALA A 89 8.73 7.54 -2.77
C ALA A 89 8.38 9.03 -2.58
N PHE A 90 9.34 9.94 -2.76
CA PHE A 90 9.12 11.39 -2.69
C PHE A 90 8.70 12.01 -4.03
N ASP A 91 8.85 11.26 -5.13
CA ASP A 91 8.56 11.73 -6.48
C ASP A 91 7.09 11.45 -6.86
N LEU A 92 6.31 12.49 -7.13
CA LEU A 92 4.92 12.34 -7.52
C LEU A 92 4.76 11.74 -8.92
N ASP A 93 5.80 11.75 -9.75
CA ASP A 93 5.77 11.12 -11.07
C ASP A 93 5.73 9.58 -10.97
N GLU A 94 6.11 9.01 -9.82
CA GLU A 94 6.00 7.58 -9.50
C GLU A 94 4.53 7.11 -9.49
N ARG A 95 3.59 8.00 -9.14
CA ARG A 95 2.16 7.66 -9.00
C ARG A 95 1.59 6.96 -10.23
N ALA A 96 1.84 7.50 -11.42
CA ALA A 96 1.30 6.92 -12.65
C ALA A 96 1.85 5.50 -12.92
N ARG A 97 3.08 5.22 -12.48
CA ARG A 97 3.69 3.88 -12.58
C ARG A 97 3.13 2.94 -11.53
N ILE A 98 2.97 3.38 -10.29
CA ILE A 98 2.28 2.63 -9.22
C ILE A 98 0.86 2.23 -9.67
N GLN A 99 0.10 3.17 -10.22
CA GLN A 99 -1.26 2.91 -10.71
C GLN A 99 -1.28 1.83 -11.79
N ARG A 100 -0.33 1.87 -12.72
CA ARG A 100 -0.19 0.86 -13.78
C ARG A 100 0.23 -0.50 -13.22
N SER A 101 1.18 -0.53 -12.30
CA SER A 101 1.65 -1.73 -11.62
C SER A 101 0.53 -2.40 -10.81
N LEU A 102 -0.30 -1.62 -10.13
CA LEU A 102 -1.45 -2.12 -9.39
C LEU A 102 -2.55 -2.62 -10.34
N GLY A 103 -2.95 -1.83 -11.33
CA GLY A 103 -4.08 -2.16 -12.19
C GLY A 103 -5.34 -2.46 -11.37
N ASN A 104 -5.97 -3.61 -11.64
CA ASN A 104 -7.16 -4.08 -10.92
C ASN A 104 -6.85 -5.05 -9.77
N ASN A 105 -5.56 -5.24 -9.44
CA ASN A 105 -5.13 -6.19 -8.40
C ASN A 105 -5.54 -5.72 -7.01
N ILE A 106 -5.72 -6.66 -6.07
CA ILE A 106 -6.08 -6.34 -4.68
C ILE A 106 -4.86 -6.18 -3.78
N ALA A 107 -3.70 -6.58 -4.25
CA ALA A 107 -2.43 -6.41 -3.57
C ALA A 107 -1.34 -6.02 -4.57
N MET A 108 -0.26 -5.45 -4.06
CA MET A 108 0.92 -5.12 -4.84
C MET A 108 2.17 -5.39 -4.01
N ILE A 109 3.16 -6.00 -4.65
CA ILE A 109 4.51 -6.12 -4.13
C ILE A 109 5.32 -4.94 -4.67
N LEU A 110 5.79 -4.10 -3.76
CA LEU A 110 6.77 -3.06 -4.03
C LEU A 110 8.13 -3.73 -3.92
N GLN A 111 8.78 -4.03 -5.05
CA GLN A 111 10.01 -4.81 -5.09
C GLN A 111 11.08 -4.15 -4.20
N SER A 112 11.79 -4.95 -3.41
CA SER A 112 12.81 -4.50 -2.45
C SER A 112 12.32 -3.48 -1.39
N HIS A 113 11.01 -3.32 -1.20
CA HIS A 113 10.43 -2.29 -0.34
C HIS A 113 9.41 -2.88 0.64
N GLY A 114 8.36 -3.52 0.16
CA GLY A 114 7.33 -4.06 1.04
C GLY A 114 6.04 -4.46 0.33
N LEU A 115 4.97 -4.55 1.11
CA LEU A 115 3.66 -5.00 0.64
C LEU A 115 2.65 -3.86 0.68
N LEU A 116 1.68 -3.92 -0.22
CA LEU A 116 0.52 -3.05 -0.26
C LEU A 116 -0.74 -3.88 -0.52
N SER A 117 -1.81 -3.61 0.22
CA SER A 117 -3.13 -4.22 0.03
C SER A 117 -4.20 -3.14 -0.14
N VAL A 118 -5.26 -3.48 -0.86
CA VAL A 118 -6.36 -2.58 -1.23
C VAL A 118 -7.70 -3.23 -0.90
N GLY A 119 -8.59 -2.50 -0.24
CA GLY A 119 -9.91 -2.98 0.16
C GLY A 119 -11.01 -1.94 0.05
N ARG A 120 -12.26 -2.41 -0.10
CA ARG A 120 -13.48 -1.57 -0.05
C ARG A 120 -13.84 -1.17 1.38
N THR A 121 -13.32 -1.91 2.35
CA THR A 121 -13.39 -1.62 3.77
C THR A 121 -12.01 -1.79 4.40
N VAL A 122 -11.84 -1.24 5.60
CA VAL A 122 -10.62 -1.45 6.40
C VAL A 122 -10.41 -2.93 6.69
N ALA A 123 -11.48 -3.68 6.96
CA ALA A 123 -11.42 -5.12 7.21
C ALA A 123 -10.92 -5.91 5.99
N ASP A 124 -11.41 -5.58 4.79
CA ASP A 124 -10.97 -6.25 3.56
C ASP A 124 -9.46 -6.05 3.33
N ALA A 125 -8.98 -4.80 3.44
CA ALA A 125 -7.57 -4.49 3.27
C ALA A 125 -6.72 -5.18 4.34
N PHE A 126 -7.18 -5.19 5.60
CA PHE A 126 -6.45 -5.81 6.70
C PHE A 126 -6.29 -7.32 6.55
N ILE A 127 -7.35 -8.03 6.13
CA ILE A 127 -7.28 -9.47 5.89
C ILE A 127 -6.24 -9.75 4.81
N SER A 128 -6.34 -9.09 3.65
CA SER A 128 -5.37 -9.28 2.55
C SER A 128 -3.94 -8.87 2.88
N CYS A 129 -3.71 -8.09 3.95
CA CYS A 129 -2.37 -7.72 4.41
C CYS A 129 -1.77 -8.71 5.41
N THR A 130 -2.60 -9.51 6.08
CA THR A 130 -2.19 -10.36 7.22
C THR A 130 -2.24 -11.86 6.93
N THR A 131 -2.93 -12.25 5.86
CA THR A 131 -2.89 -13.59 5.26
C THR A 131 -1.69 -13.73 4.32
#